data_AF-A0A9D1ME45-F1
#
_entry.id   AF-A0A9D1ME45-F1
#
_cell.length_a   1.000
_cell.length_b   1.000
_cell.length_c   1.000
_cell.angle_alpha   90.00
_cell.angle_beta   90.00
_cell.angle_gamma   90.00
#
_symmetry.space_group_name_H-M   'P 1'
#
loop_
_entity.id
_entity.type
_entity.pdbx_description
1 polymer ?
#
loop_
_entity_poly.entity_id
_entity_poly.type
_entity_poly.pdbx_seq_one_letter_code
_entity_poly.pdbx_strand_id
1 'polypeptide(L)'
;MQQGMQQGMPQAKEVKRIQTIGLVMRVVMTILSVLTFIGAFFALVGAIVFAAVPESWLTVTVSGALDVGVSSTFPGWEKLLSALSEDLPGAVTVNGEQLYVSLAAGKPIELPVSKLISLAVLAGALQAAVYGVVFLLIGKFGKVLQKNSTPFSQPCIRYLKVTAFVLLGWSLLSAITGRLLCAILFGQFLTGISVDIGMVFVSLLLLLLAYIFQYGAKLQQESDETF
;
A
#
# COMPACT_ATOMS: atom_id res chain seq x y z
N MET A 1 13.60 -24.18 -58.28
CA MET A 1 14.22 -23.11 -57.45
C MET A 1 13.15 -22.32 -56.67
N GLN A 2 12.30 -22.97 -55.86
CA GLN A 2 11.26 -22.25 -55.08
C GLN A 2 11.07 -22.78 -53.63
N GLN A 3 11.96 -23.62 -53.11
CA GLN A 3 11.87 -24.10 -51.72
C GLN A 3 12.66 -23.27 -50.70
N GLY A 4 13.31 -22.17 -51.11
CA GLY A 4 14.09 -21.30 -50.21
C GLY A 4 13.35 -20.10 -49.61
N MET A 5 12.13 -19.79 -50.05
CA MET A 5 11.44 -18.53 -49.66
C MET A 5 10.38 -18.66 -48.55
N GLN A 6 10.00 -19.88 -48.14
CA GLN A 6 8.96 -20.06 -47.11
C GLN A 6 9.47 -20.16 -45.67
N GLN A 7 10.76 -20.43 -45.44
CA GLN A 7 11.30 -20.56 -44.08
C GLN A 7 11.59 -19.23 -43.35
N GLY A 8 11.60 -18.08 -44.06
CA GLY A 8 11.89 -16.76 -43.46
C GLY A 8 10.67 -15.97 -42.94
N MET A 9 9.45 -16.32 -43.33
CA MET A 9 8.23 -15.59 -42.94
C MET A 9 7.71 -15.82 -41.50
N PRO A 10 7.75 -17.05 -40.92
CA PRO A 10 7.16 -17.27 -39.60
C PRO A 10 7.97 -16.60 -38.47
N GLN A 11 9.30 -16.61 -38.54
CA GLN A 11 10.14 -15.96 -37.51
C GLN A 11 10.04 -14.43 -37.54
N ALA A 12 9.97 -13.82 -38.74
CA ALA A 12 9.82 -12.37 -38.87
C ALA A 12 8.49 -11.86 -38.27
N LYS A 13 7.42 -12.66 -38.34
CA LYS A 13 6.10 -12.32 -37.77
C LYS A 13 6.12 -12.35 -36.24
N GLU A 14 6.77 -13.36 -35.65
CA GLU A 14 6.87 -13.48 -34.19
C GLU A 14 7.78 -12.39 -33.58
N VAL A 15 8.90 -12.07 -34.23
CA VAL A 15 9.77 -10.95 -33.82
C VAL A 15 8.99 -9.62 -33.82
N LYS A 16 8.24 -9.33 -34.89
CA LYS A 16 7.39 -8.13 -34.97
C LYS A 16 6.33 -8.07 -33.87
N ARG A 17 5.77 -9.22 -33.47
CA ARG A 17 4.83 -9.30 -32.34
C ARG A 17 5.48 -8.89 -31.03
N ILE A 18 6.65 -9.44 -30.71
CA ILE A 18 7.39 -9.10 -29.49
C ILE A 18 7.75 -7.61 -29.47
N GLN A 19 8.19 -7.07 -30.61
CA GLN A 19 8.48 -5.64 -30.75
C GLN A 19 7.25 -4.78 -30.50
N THR A 20 6.08 -5.19 -31.00
CA THR A 20 4.81 -4.49 -30.80
C THR A 20 4.40 -4.51 -29.33
N ILE A 21 4.51 -5.66 -28.65
CA ILE A 21 4.24 -5.77 -27.22
C ILE A 21 5.17 -4.87 -26.41
N GLY A 22 6.47 -4.86 -26.72
CA GLY A 22 7.44 -3.99 -26.07
C GLY A 22 7.12 -2.50 -26.26
N LEU A 23 6.70 -2.10 -27.46
CA LEU A 23 6.26 -0.73 -27.75
C LEU A 23 5.02 -0.35 -26.93
N VAL A 24 3.98 -1.18 -26.95
CA VAL A 24 2.74 -0.93 -26.21
C VAL A 24 3.03 -0.82 -24.72
N MET A 25 3.76 -1.77 -24.16
CA MET A 25 4.15 -1.77 -22.75
C MET A 25 4.94 -0.51 -22.40
N ARG A 26 5.91 -0.11 -23.23
CA ARG A 26 6.68 1.12 -23.04
C ARG A 26 5.77 2.35 -22.99
N VAL A 27 4.90 2.52 -23.98
CA VAL A 27 4.04 3.72 -24.09
C VAL A 27 3.06 3.76 -22.92
N VAL A 28 2.32 2.68 -22.69
CA VAL A 28 1.29 2.60 -21.63
C VAL A 28 1.90 2.85 -20.26
N MET A 29 2.99 2.16 -19.91
CA MET A 29 3.61 2.29 -18.60
C MET A 29 4.27 3.65 -18.40
N THR A 30 4.79 4.28 -19.46
CA THR A 30 5.33 5.65 -19.36
C THR A 30 4.21 6.65 -19.07
N ILE A 31 3.06 6.54 -19.75
CA ILE A 31 1.90 7.42 -19.51
C ILE A 31 1.38 7.26 -18.08
N LEU A 32 1.17 6.01 -17.63
CA LEU A 32 0.74 5.72 -16.26
C LEU A 32 1.72 6.27 -15.23
N SER A 33 3.02 6.15 -15.48
CA SER A 33 4.03 6.71 -14.59
C SER A 33 3.92 8.23 -14.47
N VAL A 34 3.81 8.95 -15.60
CA VAL A 34 3.67 10.41 -15.61
C VAL A 34 2.41 10.85 -14.86
N LEU A 35 1.27 10.21 -15.12
CA LEU A 35 0.01 10.48 -14.41
C LEU A 35 0.16 10.23 -12.89
N THR A 36 0.84 9.16 -12.52
CA THR A 36 1.06 8.81 -11.11
C THR A 36 1.96 9.85 -10.42
N PHE A 37 3.01 10.34 -11.07
CA PHE A 37 3.86 11.40 -10.52
C PHE A 37 3.13 12.74 -10.39
N ILE A 38 2.27 13.08 -11.36
CA ILE A 38 1.40 14.26 -11.28
C ILE A 38 0.45 14.12 -10.08
N GLY A 39 -0.21 12.97 -9.93
CA GLY A 39 -1.08 12.68 -8.79
C GLY A 39 -0.33 12.73 -7.45
N ALA A 40 0.88 12.17 -7.38
CA ALA A 40 1.72 12.24 -6.20
C ALA A 40 2.11 13.67 -5.85
N PHE A 41 2.41 14.51 -6.85
CA PHE A 41 2.70 15.93 -6.64
C PHE A 41 1.50 16.68 -6.05
N PHE A 42 0.31 16.51 -6.63
CA PHE A 42 -0.90 17.13 -6.09
C PHE A 42 -1.25 16.61 -4.69
N ALA A 43 -1.04 15.32 -4.42
CA ALA A 43 -1.22 14.75 -3.10
C ALA A 43 -0.24 15.36 -2.08
N LEU A 44 1.03 15.56 -2.43
CA LEU A 44 1.99 16.23 -1.54
C LEU A 44 1.55 17.67 -1.21
N VAL A 45 1.12 18.43 -2.22
CA VAL A 45 0.58 19.79 -2.00
C VAL A 45 -0.66 19.73 -1.11
N GLY A 46 -1.58 18.80 -1.37
CA GLY A 46 -2.77 18.59 -0.56
C GLY A 46 -2.44 18.25 0.90
N ALA A 47 -1.46 17.38 1.14
CA ALA A 47 -1.03 17.04 2.49
C ALA A 47 -0.51 18.25 3.26
N ILE A 48 0.27 19.13 2.62
CA ILE A 48 0.75 20.38 3.23
C ILE A 48 -0.42 21.31 3.56
N VAL A 49 -1.36 21.48 2.64
CA VAL A 49 -2.55 22.32 2.85
C VAL A 49 -3.38 21.80 4.02
N PHE A 50 -3.68 20.50 4.07
CA PHE A 50 -4.42 19.90 5.18
C PHE A 50 -3.68 19.96 6.52
N ALA A 51 -2.34 19.90 6.49
CA ALA A 51 -1.54 20.08 7.70
C ALA A 51 -1.56 21.52 8.24
N ALA A 52 -1.81 22.51 7.39
CA ALA A 52 -1.93 23.92 7.78
C ALA A 52 -3.35 24.31 8.24
N VAL A 53 -4.34 23.42 8.10
CA VAL A 53 -5.71 23.67 8.57
C VAL A 53 -5.76 23.64 10.10
N PRO A 54 -6.29 24.70 10.76
CA PRO A 54 -6.45 24.72 12.22
C PRO A 54 -7.30 23.55 12.73
N GLU A 55 -6.87 22.97 13.85
CA GLU A 55 -7.55 21.81 14.46
C GLU A 55 -8.98 22.12 14.91
N SER A 56 -9.31 23.40 15.11
CA SER A 56 -10.65 23.87 15.52
C SER A 56 -11.73 23.77 14.44
N TRP A 57 -11.36 23.50 13.18
CA TRP A 57 -12.33 23.45 12.07
C TRP A 57 -12.95 22.07 11.87
N LEU A 58 -12.29 21.00 12.31
CA LEU A 58 -12.69 19.61 12.08
C LEU A 58 -12.32 18.75 13.30
N THR A 59 -13.19 18.75 14.30
CA THR A 59 -13.09 17.88 15.47
C THR A 59 -14.14 16.77 15.38
N VAL A 60 -13.70 15.52 15.48
CA VAL A 60 -14.60 14.37 15.66
C VAL A 60 -14.43 13.89 17.09
N THR A 61 -15.42 14.20 17.92
CA THR A 61 -15.46 13.72 19.30
C THR A 61 -16.06 12.32 19.29
N VAL A 62 -15.22 11.30 19.44
CA VAL A 62 -15.69 9.93 19.67
C VAL A 62 -15.96 9.78 21.16
N SER A 63 -17.18 10.09 21.57
CA SER A 63 -17.66 9.82 22.93
C SER A 63 -18.01 8.34 23.04
N GLY A 64 -17.04 7.51 23.42
CA GLY A 64 -17.27 6.12 23.80
C GLY A 64 -17.92 6.03 25.17
N ALA A 65 -19.13 6.56 25.34
CA ALA A 65 -19.96 6.28 26.51
C ALA A 65 -20.68 4.96 26.24
N LEU A 66 -20.18 3.87 26.80
CA LEU A 66 -20.87 2.59 26.83
C LEU A 66 -21.79 2.60 28.05
N ASP A 67 -22.96 3.21 27.91
CA ASP A 67 -23.97 3.25 28.96
C ASP A 67 -24.67 1.88 29.04
N VAL A 68 -24.15 0.99 29.88
CA VAL A 68 -24.84 -0.27 30.20
C VAL A 68 -25.80 -0.01 31.34
N GLY A 69 -27.06 0.22 31.01
CA GLY A 69 -28.15 0.34 31.98
C GLY A 69 -28.64 -1.03 32.44
N VAL A 70 -28.55 -1.30 33.74
CA VAL A 70 -29.17 -2.48 34.36
C VAL A 70 -30.29 -1.99 35.28
N SER A 71 -31.51 -2.49 35.08
CA SER A 71 -32.66 -2.21 35.95
C SER A 71 -33.17 -3.52 36.55
N SER A 72 -33.55 -3.48 37.83
CA SER A 72 -34.09 -4.63 38.56
C SER A 72 -35.15 -4.17 39.54
N THR A 73 -36.27 -4.89 39.61
CA THR A 73 -37.43 -4.58 40.47
C THR A 73 -37.32 -5.24 41.85
N PHE A 74 -36.11 -5.64 42.28
CA PHE A 74 -35.96 -6.43 43.51
C PHE A 74 -35.99 -5.56 44.79
N PRO A 75 -36.69 -6.00 45.85
CA PRO A 75 -36.74 -5.30 47.14
C PRO A 75 -35.40 -5.40 47.87
N GLY A 76 -34.54 -4.40 47.65
CA GLY A 76 -33.17 -4.33 48.17
C GLY A 76 -32.17 -3.72 47.18
N TRP A 77 -32.61 -3.46 45.94
CA TRP A 77 -31.84 -2.77 44.91
C TRP A 77 -31.29 -1.44 45.41
N GLU A 78 -32.11 -0.60 46.05
CA GLU A 78 -31.70 0.71 46.58
C GLU A 78 -30.57 0.66 47.62
N LYS A 79 -30.56 -0.36 48.49
CA LYS A 79 -29.50 -0.52 49.50
C LYS A 79 -28.16 -0.95 48.89
N LEU A 80 -28.23 -1.76 47.83
CA LEU A 80 -27.05 -2.18 47.07
C LEU A 80 -26.50 -1.02 46.24
N LEU A 81 -27.38 -0.17 45.69
CA LEU A 81 -27.03 1.06 44.98
C LEU A 81 -26.29 2.07 45.87
N SER A 82 -26.81 2.32 47.07
CA SER A 82 -26.18 3.27 47.99
C SER A 82 -24.78 2.80 48.42
N ALA A 83 -24.61 1.50 48.70
CA ALA A 83 -23.32 0.93 49.09
C ALA A 83 -22.27 0.99 47.96
N LEU A 84 -22.66 0.73 46.70
CA LEU A 84 -21.77 0.82 45.55
C LEU A 84 -21.38 2.25 45.19
N SER A 85 -22.28 3.22 45.40
CA SER A 85 -21.99 4.64 45.15
C SER A 85 -21.01 5.25 46.16
N GLU A 86 -20.96 4.69 47.37
CA GLU A 86 -20.05 5.11 48.45
C GLU A 86 -18.62 4.57 48.22
N ASP A 87 -18.50 3.36 47.66
CA ASP A 87 -17.21 2.67 47.45
C ASP A 87 -16.48 3.07 46.14
N LEU A 88 -17.20 3.65 45.15
CA LEU A 88 -16.64 4.08 43.85
C LEU A 88 -17.09 5.51 43.46
N PRO A 89 -16.51 6.56 44.08
CA PRO A 89 -16.88 7.95 43.81
C PRO A 89 -16.51 8.36 42.38
N GLY A 90 -17.53 8.68 41.56
CA GLY A 90 -17.38 9.26 40.22
C GLY A 90 -17.52 8.31 39.03
N ALA A 91 -17.68 7.00 39.23
CA ALA A 91 -17.90 6.02 38.15
C ALA A 91 -19.38 5.61 37.98
N VAL A 92 -20.27 6.07 38.87
CA VAL A 92 -21.68 5.66 38.92
C VAL A 92 -22.56 6.89 39.08
N THR A 93 -23.47 7.14 38.14
CA THR A 93 -24.53 8.15 38.25
C THR A 93 -25.88 7.45 38.46
N VAL A 94 -26.61 7.83 39.52
CA VAL A 94 -27.90 7.25 39.89
C VAL A 94 -29.01 8.19 39.47
N ASN A 95 -29.94 7.74 38.62
CA ASN A 95 -31.12 8.51 38.22
C ASN A 95 -32.37 7.63 38.38
N GLY A 96 -32.94 7.61 39.58
CA GLY A 96 -34.06 6.72 39.94
C GLY A 96 -33.65 5.25 40.09
N GLU A 97 -34.42 4.31 39.52
CA GLU A 97 -34.20 2.85 39.62
C GLU A 97 -33.11 2.30 38.65
N GLN A 98 -32.44 3.16 37.88
CA GLN A 98 -31.46 2.77 36.86
C GLN A 98 -30.03 3.12 37.27
N LEU A 99 -29.12 2.16 37.11
CA LEU A 99 -27.67 2.35 37.25
C LEU A 99 -27.03 2.70 35.91
N TYR A 100 -26.33 3.83 35.88
CA TYR A 100 -25.38 4.15 34.82
C TYR A 100 -23.98 3.98 35.38
N VAL A 101 -23.30 2.90 34.99
CA VAL A 101 -21.87 2.74 35.27
C VAL A 101 -21.11 3.41 34.14
N SER A 102 -20.65 4.64 34.41
CA SER A 102 -19.74 5.34 33.51
C SER A 102 -18.34 4.80 33.77
N LEU A 103 -17.99 3.72 33.07
CA LEU A 103 -16.67 3.12 33.15
C LEU A 103 -15.66 4.19 32.69
N ALA A 104 -14.92 4.75 33.66
CA ALA A 104 -13.96 5.84 33.57
C ALA A 104 -13.86 6.40 32.15
N ALA A 105 -14.59 7.50 31.90
CA ALA A 105 -14.48 8.30 30.69
C ALA A 105 -13.00 8.41 30.30
N GLY A 106 -12.58 7.58 29.34
CA GLY A 106 -11.32 7.81 28.67
C GLY A 106 -11.43 9.23 28.15
N LYS A 107 -10.52 10.12 28.58
CA LYS A 107 -10.49 11.51 28.12
C LYS A 107 -10.85 11.50 26.63
N PRO A 108 -11.86 12.26 26.18
CA PRO A 108 -12.24 12.25 24.77
C PRO A 108 -10.96 12.48 23.98
N ILE A 109 -10.59 11.47 23.17
CA ILE A 109 -9.39 11.57 22.36
C ILE A 109 -9.79 12.54 21.25
N GLU A 110 -9.42 13.80 21.42
CA GLU A 110 -9.51 14.79 20.35
C GLU A 110 -8.53 14.36 19.26
N LEU A 111 -9.06 13.66 18.26
CA LEU A 111 -8.30 13.31 17.07
C LEU A 111 -8.38 14.49 16.11
N PRO A 112 -7.28 15.23 15.86
CA PRO A 112 -7.29 16.30 14.87
C PRO A 112 -7.40 15.67 13.48
N VAL A 113 -8.63 15.65 12.96
CA VAL A 113 -8.98 14.95 11.70
C VAL A 113 -8.21 15.54 10.53
N SER A 114 -7.91 16.84 10.55
CA SER A 114 -7.06 17.51 9.57
C SER A 114 -5.67 16.88 9.45
N LYS A 115 -5.05 16.52 10.59
CA LYS A 115 -3.74 15.84 10.63
C LYS A 115 -3.83 14.38 10.19
N LEU A 116 -4.94 13.70 10.45
CA LEU A 116 -5.14 12.32 9.98
C LEU A 116 -5.32 12.28 8.46
N ILE A 117 -6.07 13.24 7.91
CA ILE A 117 -6.24 13.40 6.46
C ILE A 117 -4.91 13.74 5.82
N SER A 118 -4.14 14.71 6.36
CA SER A 118 -2.83 15.05 5.80
C SER A 118 -1.86 13.88 5.82
N LEU A 119 -1.85 13.09 6.91
CA LEU A 119 -1.07 11.87 7.02
C LEU A 119 -1.49 10.82 5.99
N ALA A 120 -2.78 10.55 5.83
CA ALA A 120 -3.28 9.58 4.86
C ALA A 120 -2.92 10.01 3.43
N VAL A 121 -3.03 11.29 3.12
CA VAL A 121 -2.66 11.86 1.82
C VAL A 121 -1.14 11.76 1.59
N LEU A 122 -0.31 12.01 2.63
CA LEU A 122 1.15 11.86 2.55
C LEU A 122 1.56 10.41 2.31
N ALA A 123 0.96 9.46 3.05
CA ALA A 123 1.21 8.03 2.86
C ALA A 123 0.78 7.58 1.45
N GLY A 124 -0.37 8.08 0.97
CA GLY A 124 -0.84 7.86 -0.39
C GLY A 124 0.10 8.43 -1.45
N ALA A 125 0.67 9.62 -1.24
CA ALA A 125 1.65 10.23 -2.13
C ALA A 125 2.93 9.40 -2.22
N LEU A 126 3.41 8.87 -1.09
CA LEU A 126 4.58 7.99 -1.06
C LEU A 126 4.32 6.67 -1.79
N GLN A 127 3.15 6.05 -1.56
CA GLN A 127 2.72 4.85 -2.30
C GLN A 127 2.67 5.12 -3.81
N ALA A 128 2.07 6.24 -4.21
CA ALA A 128 1.97 6.65 -5.61
C ALA A 128 3.37 6.84 -6.22
N ALA A 129 4.30 7.50 -5.52
CA ALA A 129 5.67 7.68 -6.00
C ALA A 129 6.37 6.34 -6.27
N VAL A 130 6.22 5.36 -5.39
CA VAL A 130 6.81 4.02 -5.56
C VAL A 130 6.21 3.31 -6.77
N TYR A 131 4.89 3.32 -6.95
CA TYR A 131 4.27 2.75 -8.15
C TYR A 131 4.66 3.51 -9.43
N GLY A 132 4.82 4.83 -9.34
CA GLY A 132 5.35 5.65 -10.43
C GLY A 132 6.73 5.16 -10.89
N VAL A 133 7.63 4.84 -9.95
CA VAL A 133 8.95 4.25 -10.23
C VAL A 133 8.81 2.84 -10.84
N VAL A 134 7.91 2.00 -10.31
CA VAL A 134 7.64 0.66 -10.85
C VAL A 134 7.17 0.75 -12.31
N PHE A 135 6.25 1.64 -12.63
CA PHE A 135 5.80 1.89 -14.00
C PHE A 135 6.94 2.37 -14.90
N LEU A 136 7.85 3.24 -14.42
CA LEU A 136 9.05 3.60 -15.19
C LEU A 136 9.95 2.39 -15.48
N LEU A 137 10.16 1.52 -14.50
CA LEU A 137 11.00 0.33 -14.66
C LEU A 137 10.39 -0.63 -15.67
N ILE A 138 9.08 -0.88 -15.61
CA ILE A 138 8.36 -1.71 -16.58
C ILE A 138 8.39 -1.05 -17.97
N GLY A 139 8.24 0.27 -18.06
CA GLY A 139 8.36 1.01 -19.32
C GLY A 139 9.76 0.89 -19.94
N LYS A 140 10.82 0.94 -19.11
CA LYS A 140 12.21 0.70 -19.54
C LYS A 140 12.41 -0.75 -19.97
N PHE A 141 11.83 -1.72 -19.26
CA PHE A 141 11.80 -3.12 -19.67
C PHE A 141 11.14 -3.28 -21.05
N GLY A 142 9.97 -2.68 -21.29
CA GLY A 142 9.28 -2.69 -22.58
C GLY A 142 10.12 -2.09 -23.71
N LYS A 143 10.86 -1.01 -23.44
CA LYS A 143 11.80 -0.40 -24.41
C LYS A 143 12.94 -1.36 -24.79
N VAL A 144 13.51 -2.06 -23.82
CA VAL A 144 14.57 -3.05 -24.08
C VAL A 144 14.00 -4.25 -24.82
N LEU A 145 12.82 -4.73 -24.43
CA LEU A 145 12.14 -5.84 -25.10
C LEU A 145 11.83 -5.51 -26.56
N GLN A 146 11.40 -4.27 -26.84
CA GLN A 146 11.20 -3.77 -28.21
C GLN A 146 12.51 -3.80 -29.01
N LYS A 147 13.63 -3.38 -28.42
CA LYS A 147 14.91 -3.30 -29.13
C LYS A 147 15.52 -4.67 -29.38
N ASN A 148 15.54 -5.53 -28.36
CA ASN A 148 16.20 -6.82 -28.41
C ASN A 148 15.31 -7.92 -28.97
N SER A 149 13.99 -7.69 -29.05
CA SER A 149 12.98 -8.65 -29.53
C SER A 149 12.98 -9.99 -28.76
N THR A 150 13.58 -10.01 -27.59
CA THR A 150 13.70 -11.20 -26.73
C THR A 150 13.76 -10.80 -25.24
N PRO A 151 13.07 -11.53 -24.34
CA PRO A 151 13.16 -11.31 -22.91
C PRO A 151 14.47 -11.82 -22.30
N PHE A 152 15.23 -12.66 -23.00
CA PHE A 152 16.47 -13.30 -22.53
C PHE A 152 17.69 -12.39 -22.56
N SER A 153 17.52 -11.10 -22.85
CA SER A 153 18.63 -10.14 -22.81
C SER A 153 18.99 -9.74 -21.37
N GLN A 154 20.29 -9.62 -21.07
CA GLN A 154 20.78 -9.18 -19.75
C GLN A 154 20.10 -7.89 -19.24
N PRO A 155 19.87 -6.85 -20.07
CA PRO A 155 19.18 -5.66 -19.60
C PRO A 155 17.69 -5.92 -19.26
N CYS A 156 16.98 -6.79 -19.99
CA CYS A 156 15.61 -7.18 -19.66
C CYS A 156 15.55 -7.86 -18.28
N ILE A 157 16.43 -8.84 -18.06
CA ILE A 157 16.52 -9.59 -16.79
C ILE A 157 16.82 -8.62 -15.64
N ARG A 158 17.74 -7.67 -15.83
CA ARG A 158 18.07 -6.66 -14.81
C ARG A 158 16.86 -5.83 -14.42
N TYR A 159 16.09 -5.31 -15.38
CA TYR A 159 14.90 -4.51 -15.06
C TYR A 159 13.82 -5.32 -14.35
N LEU A 160 13.64 -6.59 -14.70
CA LEU A 160 12.71 -7.48 -14.03
C LEU A 160 13.10 -7.72 -12.56
N LYS A 161 14.39 -8.01 -12.29
CA LYS A 161 14.92 -8.17 -10.91
C LYS A 161 14.77 -6.90 -10.09
N VAL A 162 15.16 -5.75 -10.65
CA VAL A 162 15.06 -4.46 -9.93
C VAL A 162 13.60 -4.16 -9.59
N THR A 163 12.68 -4.35 -10.54
CA THR A 163 11.24 -4.17 -10.30
C THR A 163 10.77 -5.06 -9.15
N ALA A 164 11.18 -6.33 -9.16
CA ALA A 164 10.82 -7.28 -8.12
C ALA A 164 11.38 -6.89 -6.74
N PHE A 165 12.65 -6.49 -6.64
CA PHE A 165 13.25 -6.04 -5.38
C PHE A 165 12.64 -4.74 -4.87
N VAL A 166 12.28 -3.81 -5.76
CA VAL A 166 11.58 -2.57 -5.38
C VAL A 166 10.22 -2.90 -4.77
N LEU A 167 9.44 -3.79 -5.41
CA LEU A 167 8.15 -4.22 -4.89
C LEU A 167 8.27 -4.98 -3.56
N LEU A 168 9.25 -5.88 -3.45
CA LEU A 168 9.51 -6.64 -2.23
C LEU A 168 9.90 -5.70 -1.09
N GLY A 169 10.87 -4.81 -1.32
CA GLY A 169 11.29 -3.82 -0.32
C GLY A 169 10.15 -2.92 0.12
N TRP A 170 9.33 -2.44 -0.83
CA TRP A 170 8.17 -1.62 -0.51
C TRP A 170 7.08 -2.37 0.27
N SER A 171 6.82 -3.64 -0.04
CA SER A 171 5.81 -4.44 0.67
C SER A 171 6.14 -4.63 2.16
N LEU A 172 7.43 -4.70 2.50
CA LEU A 172 7.90 -4.76 3.88
C LEU A 172 7.95 -3.38 4.53
N LEU A 173 8.40 -2.37 3.78
CA LEU A 173 8.52 -1.01 4.30
C LEU A 173 7.15 -0.38 4.61
N SER A 174 6.18 -0.56 3.71
CA SER A 174 4.80 -0.06 3.86
C SER A 174 4.13 -0.56 5.13
N ALA A 175 4.47 -1.78 5.59
CA ALA A 175 3.99 -2.33 6.86
C ALA A 175 4.38 -1.49 8.08
N ILE A 176 5.43 -0.67 7.98
CA ILE A 176 5.96 0.16 9.06
C ILE A 176 5.72 1.66 8.77
N THR A 177 5.72 2.06 7.49
CA THR A 177 5.61 3.48 7.06
C THR A 177 4.44 4.22 7.71
N GLY A 178 3.22 3.66 7.68
CA GLY A 178 2.07 4.32 8.29
C GLY A 178 2.24 4.55 9.79
N ARG A 179 2.87 3.60 10.50
CA ARG A 179 3.13 3.71 11.94
C ARG A 179 4.21 4.72 12.27
N LEU A 180 5.30 4.73 11.49
CA LEU A 180 6.39 5.68 11.68
C LEU A 180 5.89 7.11 11.46
N LEU A 181 5.08 7.32 10.42
CA LEU A 181 4.48 8.62 10.17
C LEU A 181 3.46 9.00 11.24
N CYS A 182 2.63 8.08 11.74
CA CYS A 182 1.78 8.31 12.91
C CYS A 182 2.60 8.70 14.15
N ALA A 183 3.69 7.98 14.44
CA ALA A 183 4.54 8.24 15.60
C ALA A 183 5.21 9.62 15.52
N ILE A 184 5.68 10.02 14.33
CA ILE A 184 6.30 11.33 14.11
C ILE A 184 5.26 12.47 14.25
N LEU A 185 4.05 12.29 13.72
CA LEU A 185 3.05 13.36 13.68
C LEU A 185 2.17 13.47 14.95
N PHE A 186 1.94 12.35 15.65
CA PHE A 186 1.02 12.27 16.79
C PHE A 186 1.69 11.81 18.10
N GLY A 187 2.96 11.40 18.07
CA GLY A 187 3.65 10.86 19.26
C GLY A 187 3.09 9.53 19.75
N GLN A 188 2.20 8.89 18.99
CA GLN A 188 1.54 7.63 19.35
C GLN A 188 1.95 6.51 18.39
N PHE A 189 2.26 5.35 18.96
CA PHE A 189 2.51 4.13 18.21
C PHE A 189 1.21 3.32 18.07
N LEU A 190 0.80 3.07 16.84
CA LEU A 190 -0.27 2.10 16.56
C LEU A 190 0.26 0.67 16.71
N THR A 191 -0.49 -0.19 17.39
CA THR A 191 -0.16 -1.61 17.57
C THR A 191 -0.72 -2.45 16.41
N GLY A 192 0.00 -3.51 16.02
CA GLY A 192 -0.42 -4.47 14.99
C GLY A 192 0.31 -4.31 13.65
N ILE A 193 0.82 -5.41 13.08
CA ILE A 193 1.57 -5.48 11.81
C ILE A 193 0.65 -5.92 10.68
N SER A 194 0.58 -5.15 9.59
CA SER A 194 -0.09 -5.57 8.36
C SER A 194 0.89 -5.51 7.20
N VAL A 195 1.13 -6.64 6.55
CA VAL A 195 2.03 -6.80 5.41
C VAL A 195 1.18 -7.12 4.20
N ASP A 196 1.47 -6.48 3.06
CA ASP A 196 0.82 -6.83 1.79
C ASP A 196 1.40 -8.12 1.22
N ILE A 197 0.84 -9.24 1.66
CA ILE A 197 1.23 -10.59 1.21
C ILE A 197 1.05 -10.74 -0.32
N GLY A 198 0.06 -10.06 -0.90
CA GLY A 198 -0.19 -10.08 -2.35
C GLY A 198 0.99 -9.51 -3.13
N MET A 199 1.51 -8.37 -2.70
CA MET A 199 2.68 -7.73 -3.32
C MET A 199 3.97 -8.52 -3.07
N VAL A 200 4.11 -9.15 -1.90
CA VAL A 200 5.20 -10.10 -1.64
C VAL A 200 5.15 -11.24 -2.67
N PHE A 201 3.98 -11.86 -2.85
CA PHE A 201 3.81 -12.94 -3.81
C PHE A 201 4.14 -12.51 -5.26
N VAL A 202 3.61 -11.37 -5.72
CA VAL A 202 3.90 -10.82 -7.06
C VAL A 202 5.40 -10.57 -7.23
N SER A 203 6.07 -10.03 -6.22
CA SER A 203 7.52 -9.78 -6.28
C SER A 203 8.33 -11.08 -6.38
N LEU A 204 7.94 -12.14 -5.67
CA LEU A 204 8.58 -13.45 -5.78
C LEU A 204 8.36 -14.08 -7.17
N LEU A 205 7.16 -13.94 -7.75
CA LEU A 205 6.90 -14.38 -9.12
C LEU A 205 7.77 -13.66 -10.14
N LEU A 206 7.93 -12.33 -10.01
CA LEU A 206 8.80 -11.57 -10.90
C LEU A 206 10.27 -11.97 -10.75
N LEU A 207 10.74 -12.23 -9.52
CA LEU A 207 12.09 -12.77 -9.28
C LEU A 207 12.25 -14.14 -9.94
N LEU A 208 11.30 -15.06 -9.73
CA LEU A 208 11.33 -16.38 -10.34
C LEU A 208 11.40 -16.29 -11.87
N LEU A 209 10.56 -15.45 -12.48
CA LEU A 209 10.57 -15.21 -13.92
C LEU A 209 11.92 -14.65 -14.39
N ALA A 210 12.53 -13.75 -13.63
CA ALA A 210 13.85 -13.21 -13.95
C ALA A 210 14.96 -14.28 -13.90
N TYR A 211 14.88 -15.24 -12.98
CA TYR A 211 15.81 -16.37 -12.93
C TYR A 211 15.58 -17.37 -14.07
N ILE A 212 14.32 -17.64 -14.44
CA ILE A 212 14.00 -18.47 -15.61
C ILE A 212 14.57 -17.83 -16.88
N PHE A 213 14.40 -16.51 -17.06
CA PHE A 213 14.98 -15.80 -18.21
C PHE A 213 16.51 -15.78 -18.17
N GLN A 214 17.12 -15.66 -16.99
CA GLN A 214 18.58 -15.75 -16.87
C GLN A 214 19.10 -17.14 -17.26
N TYR A 215 18.43 -18.19 -16.83
CA TYR A 215 18.80 -19.56 -17.18
C TYR A 215 18.60 -19.82 -18.68
N GLY A 216 17.48 -19.37 -19.26
CA GLY A 216 17.24 -19.44 -20.70
C GLY A 216 18.29 -18.71 -21.54
N ALA A 217 18.72 -17.52 -21.10
CA ALA A 217 19.80 -16.77 -21.75
C ALA A 217 21.13 -17.54 -21.75
N LYS A 218 21.41 -18.25 -20.65
CA LYS A 218 22.62 -19.08 -20.52
C LYS A 218 22.58 -20.26 -21.49
N LEU A 219 21.44 -20.95 -21.60
CA LEU A 219 21.28 -22.07 -22.54
C LEU A 219 21.42 -21.63 -24.00
N GLN A 220 20.91 -20.45 -24.35
CA GLN A 220 21.08 -19.88 -25.70
C GLN A 220 22.55 -19.61 -26.00
N GLN A 221 23.30 -19.07 -25.04
CA GLN A 221 24.73 -18.85 -25.18
C GLN A 221 25.51 -20.17 -25.33
N GLU A 222 25.24 -21.18 -24.49
CA GLU A 222 25.90 -22.49 -24.57
C GLU A 222 25.61 -23.20 -25.90
N SER A 223 24.42 -23.02 -26.46
CA SER A 223 24.05 -23.55 -27.78
C SER A 223 24.77 -22.81 -28.91
N ASP A 224 24.90 -21.48 -28.82
CA ASP A 224 25.60 -20.68 -29.85
C ASP A 224 27.11 -20.93 -29.85
N GLU A 225 27.71 -21.28 -28.70
CA GLU A 225 29.15 -21.59 -28.57
C GLU A 225 29.53 -23.02 -28.99
N THR A 226 28.55 -23.92 -29.18
CA THR A 226 28.78 -25.32 -29.57
C THR A 226 28.70 -25.60 -31.08
N PHE A 227 28.50 -24.55 -31.90
CA PHE A 227 28.46 -24.63 -33.36
C PHE A 227 29.44 -23.67 -34.05
#